data_AF-A0A392QYQ4-F1
#
_entry.id   AF-A0A392QYQ4-F1
#
_cell.length_a   1.000
_cell.length_b   1.000
_cell.length_c   1.000
_cell.angle_alpha   90.00
_cell.angle_beta   90.00
_cell.angle_gamma   90.00
#
_symmetry.space_group_name_H-M   'P 1'
#
loop_
_entity.id
_entity.type
_entity.pdbx_description
1 polymer ?
#
loop_
_entity_poly.entity_id
_entity_poly.type
_entity_poly.pdbx_seq_one_letter_code
_entity_poly.pdbx_strand_id
1 'polypeptide(L)' 'YWNEEKGEVILCDSVDISIAVATEKGLMTPILKNADHKTISAISSEVKELAAKAREGKLKPQEFQG' A
#
# COMPACT_ATOMS: atom_id res chain seq x y z
N TYR A 1 12.74 5.84 -8.57
CA TYR A 1 12.02 6.86 -9.39
C TYR A 1 12.99 7.55 -10.33
N TRP A 2 12.54 8.00 -11.50
CA TRP A 2 13.40 8.78 -12.40
C TRP A 2 13.33 10.27 -12.01
N ASN A 3 14.49 10.91 -11.84
CA ASN A 3 14.56 12.35 -11.66
C ASN A 3 14.86 13.01 -13.01
N GLU A 4 13.87 13.67 -13.60
CA GLU A 4 14.03 14.35 -14.90
C GLU A 4 14.98 15.55 -14.85
N GLU A 5 15.09 16.25 -13.72
CA GLU A 5 15.94 17.43 -13.57
C GLU A 5 17.42 17.07 -13.50
N LYS A 6 17.75 15.93 -12.90
CA LYS A 6 19.12 15.45 -12.70
C LYS A 6 19.54 14.34 -13.66
N GLY A 7 18.59 13.76 -14.41
CA GLY A 7 18.86 12.64 -15.32
C GLY A 7 19.37 11.39 -14.61
N GLU A 8 18.92 11.15 -13.38
CA GLU A 8 19.42 10.07 -12.53
C GLU A 8 18.30 9.18 -11.97
N VAL A 9 18.67 7.95 -11.59
CA VAL A 9 17.78 7.02 -10.91
C VAL A 9 17.85 7.27 -9.40
N ILE A 10 16.71 7.62 -8.81
CA ILE A 10 16.53 7.65 -7.36
C ILE A 10 16.23 6.24 -6.87
N LEU A 11 17.11 5.72 -6.02
CA LEU A 11 16.91 4.48 -5.27
C LEU A 11 16.00 4.75 -4.07
N CYS A 12 15.16 3.77 -3.74
CA CYS A 12 14.23 3.84 -2.62
C CYS A 12 14.70 2.92 -1.51
N ASP A 13 14.70 3.43 -0.28
CA ASP A 13 15.15 2.68 0.89
C ASP A 13 14.09 1.72 1.43
N SER A 14 12.83 1.85 1.00
CA SER A 14 11.73 0.98 1.38
C SER A 14 10.79 0.69 0.21
N VAL A 15 10.02 -0.39 0.34
CA VAL A 15 9.05 -0.84 -0.66
C VAL A 15 7.65 -0.84 -0.06
N ASP A 16 6.81 0.05 -0.56
CA ASP A 16 5.38 0.07 -0.25
C ASP A 16 4.58 -0.61 -1.36
N ILE A 17 3.51 -1.34 -1.01
CA ILE A 17 2.67 -2.09 -1.96
C ILE A 17 1.22 -1.60 -1.87
N SER A 18 0.70 -1.05 -2.96
CA SER A 18 -0.72 -0.70 -3.10
C SER A 18 -1.56 -1.94 -3.44
N ILE A 19 -2.67 -2.13 -2.72
CA ILE A 19 -3.53 -3.30 -2.84
C ILE A 19 -4.89 -2.84 -3.36
N ALA A 20 -5.28 -3.28 -4.55
CA ALA A 20 -6.60 -2.99 -5.12
C ALA A 20 -7.68 -3.86 -4.46
N VAL A 21 -8.62 -3.24 -3.75
CA VAL A 21 -9.73 -3.91 -3.06
C VAL A 21 -11.06 -3.41 -3.62
N ALA A 22 -11.81 -4.31 -4.26
CA ALA A 22 -13.18 -4.03 -4.68
C ALA A 22 -14.11 -4.04 -3.46
N THR A 23 -14.86 -2.95 -3.27
CA THR A 23 -15.86 -2.78 -2.21
C THR A 23 -17.19 -2.37 -2.83
N GLU A 24 -18.28 -2.43 -2.07
CA GLU A 24 -19.61 -1.98 -2.54
C GLU A 24 -19.65 -0.47 -2.89
N LYS A 25 -18.75 0.32 -2.29
CA LYS A 25 -18.63 1.77 -2.54
C LYS A 25 -17.69 2.11 -3.70
N GLY A 26 -17.07 1.10 -4.33
CA GLY A 26 -16.11 1.27 -5.41
C GLY A 26 -14.76 0.61 -5.12
N LEU A 27 -13.76 0.96 -5.94
CA LEU A 27 -12.38 0.48 -5.81
C LEU A 27 -11.65 1.29 -4.73
N MET A 28 -11.11 0.62 -3.72
CA MET A 28 -10.25 1.20 -2.69
C MET A 28 -8.83 0.66 -2.84
N THR A 29 -7.82 1.50 -2.61
CA THR A 29 -6.40 1.13 -2.78
C THR A 29 -5.59 1.36 -1.51
N PRO A 30 -5.77 0.54 -0.45
CA PRO A 30 -4.92 0.62 0.73
C PRO A 30 -3.44 0.32 0.41
N ILE A 31 -2.54 0.90 1.20
CA ILE A 31 -1.09 0.81 1.04
C ILE A 31 -0.49 0.01 2.20
N LEU A 32 0.17 -1.10 1.87
CA LEU A 32 1.01 -1.86 2.78
C LEU A 32 2.41 -1.23 2.81
N LYS A 33 2.75 -0.59 3.93
CA LYS A 33 4.04 0.09 4.07
C LYS A 33 5.18 -0.86 4.45
N ASN A 34 6.39 -0.59 3.95
CA ASN A 34 7.63 -1.30 4.26
C ASN A 34 7.48 -2.82 4.11
N ALA A 35 6.90 -3.27 3.00
CA ALA A 35 6.64 -4.67 2.73
C ALA A 35 7.93 -5.49 2.62
N ASP A 36 9.02 -4.87 2.18
CA ASP A 36 10.37 -5.43 2.12
C ASP A 36 10.95 -5.80 3.49
N HIS A 37 10.50 -5.13 4.55
CA HIS A 37 10.89 -5.45 5.93
C HIS A 37 10.02 -6.51 6.61
N LYS A 38 9.02 -7.06 5.91
CA LYS A 38 8.02 -7.97 6.48
C LYS A 38 8.20 -9.40 5.96
N THR A 39 7.87 -10.37 6.80
CA THR A 39 7.77 -11.76 6.36
C THR A 39 6.50 -11.96 5.52
N ILE A 40 6.50 -12.99 4.67
CA ILE A 40 5.32 -13.33 3.83
C ILE A 40 4.06 -13.57 4.69
N SER A 41 4.21 -14.18 5.87
CA SER A 41 3.08 -14.39 6.79
C SER A 41 2.55 -13.07 7.36
N ALA A 42 3.42 -12.13 7.74
CA ALA A 42 3.02 -10.81 8.21
C ALA A 42 2.30 -10.00 7.11
N ILE A 43 2.84 -10.03 5.88
CA ILE A 43 2.21 -9.44 4.70
C ILE A 43 0.80 -10.01 4.50
N SER A 44 0.65 -11.35 4.56
CA SER A 44 -0.65 -12.00 4.36
C SER A 44 -1.68 -11.56 5.40
N SER A 45 -1.28 -11.46 6.67
CA SER A 45 -2.17 -11.01 7.75
C SER A 45 -2.57 -9.54 7.59
N GLU A 46 -1.61 -8.64 7.36
CA GLU A 46 -1.90 -7.21 7.20
C GLU A 46 -2.75 -6.91 5.96
N VAL A 47 -2.49 -7.58 4.84
CA VAL A 47 -3.31 -7.44 3.62
C VAL A 47 -4.76 -7.80 3.89
N LYS A 48 -5.01 -8.87 4.66
CA LYS A 48 -6.37 -9.27 5.04
C LYS A 48 -7.05 -8.22 5.92
N GLU A 49 -6.32 -7.65 6.89
CA GLU A 49 -6.84 -6.57 7.74
C GLU A 49 -7.16 -5.31 6.94
N LEU A 50 -6.24 -4.87 6.07
CA LEU A 50 -6.45 -3.71 5.19
C LEU A 50 -7.64 -3.92 4.26
N ALA A 51 -7.78 -5.11 3.68
CA ALA A 51 -8.92 -5.45 2.84
C ALA A 51 -10.25 -5.49 3.61
N ALA A 52 -10.26 -6.01 4.85
CA ALA A 52 -11.44 -5.98 5.71
C ALA A 52 -11.84 -4.55 6.06
N LYS A 53 -10.88 -3.72 6.51
CA LYS A 53 -11.09 -2.29 6.78
C LYS A 53 -11.62 -1.53 5.56
N ALA A 54 -11.10 -1.85 4.37
CA ALA A 54 -11.55 -1.25 3.11
C ALA A 54 -13.01 -1.57 2.83
N ARG A 55 -13.40 -2.84 2.96
CA ARG A 55 -14.79 -3.28 2.79
C ARG A 55 -15.74 -2.67 3.82
N GLU A 56 -15.30 -2.54 5.07
CA GLU A 56 -16.07 -1.90 6.13
C GLU A 56 -16.14 -0.37 6.00
N GLY A 57 -15.33 0.23 5.12
CA GLY A 57 -15.26 1.69 4.96
C GLY A 57 -14.65 2.42 6.17
N LYS A 58 -13.87 1.73 7.00
CA LYS A 58 -13.19 2.27 8.20
C LYS A 58 -11.73 2.64 7.94
N LEU A 59 -11.37 2.69 6.67
CA LEU A 59 -10.05 2.97 6.17
C LEU A 59 -9.72 4.44 6.48
N LYS A 60 -8.61 4.71 7.20
CA LYS A 60 -8.18 6.08 7.54
C LYS A 60 -7.49 6.73 6.33
N PRO A 61 -7.61 8.05 6.09
CA PRO A 61 -6.99 8.73 4.94
C PRO A 61 -5.50 8.42 4.73
N GLN A 62 -4.77 8.19 5.83
CA GLN A 62 -3.35 7.85 5.86
C GLN A 62 -3.01 6.43 5.36
N GLU A 63 -4.01 5.56 5.20
CA GLU A 63 -3.86 4.16 4.77
C GLU A 63 -4.01 3.99 3.24
N PHE A 64 -4.33 5.05 2.48
CA PHE A 64 -4.42 5.04 1.00
C PHE A 64 -3.83 6.29 0.34
N GLN A 65 -3.14 7.14 1.12
CA GLN A 65 -2.27 8.19 0.60
C GLN A 65 -0.81 7.81 0.83
N GLY A 66 -0.08 7.64 -0.27
CA GLY A 66 1.36 7.37 -0.35
C GLY A 66 1.87 7.73 -1.73
#